data_AF-A0A954NTJ3-F1
#
_entry.id   AF-A0A954NTJ3-F1
#
_cell.length_a   1.000
_cell.length_b   1.000
_cell.length_c   1.000
_cell.angle_alpha   90.00
_cell.angle_beta   90.00
_cell.angle_gamma   90.00
#
_symmetry.space_group_name_H-M   'P 1'
#
loop_
_entity.id
_entity.type
_entity.pdbx_description
1 polymer ?
#
loop_
_entity_poly.entity_id
_entity_poly.type
_entity_poly.pdbx_seq_one_letter_code
_entity_poly.pdbx_strand_id
1 'polypeptide(L)'
;MAITARAKFHGHELTDIPVLNPGDWFGKAWLVEIGGSYTPLFLIVEADSVCDAIDELAEHEKYGHHIIVADEDLGDYPDENRHYSGTGLVLDLDHVMIHGQEGVKCPFPCRYFGDGLPEEGVVPTEFEHEDIE
;
A
#
# COMPACT_ATOMS: atom_id res chain seq x y z
N MET A 1 7.78 -3.45 15.16
CA MET A 1 8.26 -4.68 14.50
C MET A 1 7.76 -4.66 13.05
N ALA A 2 8.48 -5.26 12.10
CA ALA A 2 8.05 -5.20 10.69
C ALA A 2 7.07 -6.33 10.37
N ILE A 3 5.83 -5.97 10.02
CA ILE A 3 4.83 -6.91 9.51
C ILE A 3 5.01 -7.03 7.99
N THR A 4 4.97 -8.25 7.49
CA THR A 4 4.93 -8.56 6.05
C THR A 4 3.69 -9.35 5.72
N ALA A 5 3.35 -9.40 4.44
CA ALA A 5 2.21 -10.16 3.95
C ALA A 5 2.61 -11.21 2.92
N ARG A 6 1.76 -12.23 2.82
CA ARG A 6 1.71 -13.15 1.68
C ARG A 6 0.34 -13.07 1.02
N ALA A 7 0.33 -13.18 -0.29
CA ALA A 7 -0.90 -13.17 -1.07
C ALA A 7 -0.77 -13.99 -2.35
N LYS A 8 -1.92 -14.36 -2.92
CA LYS A 8 -1.98 -14.97 -4.25
C LYS A 8 -2.45 -13.92 -5.26
N PHE A 9 -1.63 -13.62 -6.25
CA PHE A 9 -1.93 -12.63 -7.29
C PHE A 9 -1.75 -13.25 -8.67
N HIS A 10 -2.81 -13.26 -9.48
CA HIS A 10 -2.83 -13.88 -10.82
C HIS A 10 -2.25 -15.30 -10.91
N GLY A 11 -2.44 -16.12 -9.86
CA GLY A 11 -1.94 -17.49 -9.82
C GLY A 11 -0.52 -17.64 -9.26
N HIS A 12 0.17 -16.53 -8.99
CA HIS A 12 1.49 -16.48 -8.36
C HIS A 12 1.36 -16.23 -6.87
N GLU A 13 2.32 -16.76 -6.11
CA GLU A 13 2.45 -16.47 -4.69
C GLU A 13 3.42 -15.30 -4.52
N LEU A 14 2.94 -14.23 -3.88
CA LEU A 14 3.74 -13.10 -3.45
C LEU A 14 4.07 -13.34 -1.97
N THR A 15 5.35 -13.23 -1.62
CA THR A 15 5.83 -13.41 -0.25
C THR A 15 6.59 -12.18 0.22
N ASP A 16 6.62 -12.02 1.55
CA ASP A 16 7.42 -10.99 2.22
C ASP A 16 7.11 -9.56 1.75
N ILE A 17 5.84 -9.34 1.36
CA ILE A 17 5.33 -8.05 0.90
C ILE A 17 5.32 -7.09 2.10
N PRO A 18 5.95 -5.90 2.04
CA PRO A 18 5.84 -4.93 3.13
C PRO A 18 4.39 -4.51 3.37
N VAL A 19 3.98 -4.40 4.64
CA VAL A 19 2.67 -3.89 5.05
C VAL A 19 2.82 -2.49 5.61
N LEU A 20 2.07 -1.54 5.08
CA LEU A 20 1.96 -0.17 5.57
C LEU A 20 0.71 -0.07 6.45
N ASN A 21 0.86 0.61 7.59
CA ASN A 21 -0.19 0.86 8.59
C ASN A 21 -0.91 -0.40 9.11
N PRO A 22 -0.18 -1.49 9.44
CA PRO A 22 -0.83 -2.74 9.86
C PRO A 22 -1.67 -2.52 11.13
N GLY A 23 -2.97 -2.77 11.03
CA GLY A 23 -3.92 -2.64 12.14
C GLY A 23 -4.60 -1.27 12.28
N ASP A 24 -4.18 -0.27 11.53
CA ASP A 24 -4.70 1.10 11.67
C ASP A 24 -6.06 1.29 10.97
N TRP A 25 -6.41 0.40 10.03
CA TRP A 25 -7.61 0.53 9.19
C TRP A 25 -8.52 -0.69 9.27
N PHE A 26 -8.61 -1.31 10.44
CA PHE A 26 -9.49 -2.45 10.72
C PHE A 26 -9.26 -3.64 9.77
N GLY A 27 -8.05 -3.77 9.20
CA GLY A 27 -7.69 -4.81 8.26
C GLY A 27 -8.16 -4.56 6.82
N LYS A 28 -8.50 -3.32 6.46
CA LYS A 28 -8.79 -2.97 5.06
C LYS A 28 -7.51 -2.84 4.26
N ALA A 29 -7.01 -3.99 3.80
CA ALA A 29 -5.78 -4.10 3.04
C ALA A 29 -6.00 -3.98 1.52
N TRP A 30 -5.13 -3.23 0.86
CA TRP A 30 -5.03 -3.07 -0.60
C TRP A 30 -3.68 -3.59 -1.08
N LEU A 31 -3.64 -4.33 -2.20
CA LEU A 31 -2.37 -4.63 -2.86
C LEU A 31 -2.06 -3.51 -3.85
N VAL A 32 -1.01 -2.76 -3.57
CA VAL A 32 -0.47 -1.75 -4.49
C VAL A 32 0.68 -2.37 -5.27
N GLU A 33 0.59 -2.27 -6.58
CA GLU A 33 1.64 -2.63 -7.52
C GLU A 33 2.19 -1.34 -8.14
N ILE A 34 3.50 -1.13 -8.00
CA ILE A 34 4.23 -0.02 -8.64
C ILE A 34 5.14 -0.62 -9.71
N GLY A 35 4.79 -0.33 -10.97
CA GLY A 35 5.53 -0.77 -12.15
C GLY A 35 6.74 0.12 -12.48
N GLY A 36 7.04 0.26 -13.77
CA GLY A 36 8.09 1.17 -14.25
C GLY A 36 9.53 0.67 -14.09
N SER A 37 9.75 -0.49 -13.47
CA SER A 37 11.08 -1.10 -13.32
C SER A 37 11.13 -2.55 -13.84
N TYR A 38 12.30 -3.21 -13.76
CA TYR A 38 12.48 -4.59 -14.22
C TYR A 38 11.60 -5.59 -13.43
N THR A 39 11.29 -5.30 -12.17
CA THR A 39 10.40 -6.09 -11.32
C THR A 39 9.47 -5.14 -10.55
N PRO A 40 8.14 -5.31 -10.62
CA PRO A 40 7.23 -4.44 -9.87
C PRO A 40 7.50 -4.48 -8.37
N LEU A 41 7.35 -3.34 -7.72
CA LEU A 41 7.29 -3.26 -6.26
C LEU A 41 5.84 -3.55 -5.83
N PHE A 42 5.67 -4.53 -4.97
CA PHE A 42 4.38 -4.82 -4.35
C PHE A 42 4.40 -4.35 -2.89
N LEU A 43 3.32 -3.71 -2.47
CA LEU A 43 3.07 -3.28 -1.10
C LEU A 43 1.66 -3.68 -0.70
N ILE A 44 1.45 -4.03 0.57
CA ILE A 44 0.11 -3.98 1.16
C ILE A 44 -0.03 -2.65 1.89
N VAL A 45 -1.10 -1.92 1.61
CA VAL A 45 -1.44 -0.68 2.31
C VAL A 45 -2.78 -0.87 2.99
N GLU A 46 -2.81 -0.72 4.31
CA GLU A 46 -4.08 -0.58 5.02
C GLU A 46 -4.60 0.85 4.90
N ALA A 47 -5.85 0.98 4.43
CA ALA A 47 -6.52 2.26 4.23
C ALA A 47 -8.04 2.06 4.03
N ASP A 48 -8.85 3.09 4.32
CA ASP A 48 -10.32 2.97 4.24
C ASP A 48 -10.86 2.79 2.80
N SER A 49 -10.22 3.47 1.83
CA SER A 49 -10.56 3.48 0.41
C SER A 49 -9.32 3.39 -0.50
N VAL A 50 -9.53 3.31 -1.81
CA VAL A 50 -8.44 3.35 -2.80
C VAL A 50 -7.69 4.69 -2.74
N CYS A 51 -8.41 5.80 -2.59
CA CYS A 51 -7.79 7.12 -2.48
C CYS A 51 -6.93 7.23 -1.22
N ASP A 52 -7.45 6.77 -0.08
CA ASP A 52 -6.69 6.77 1.17
C ASP A 52 -5.44 5.90 1.06
N ALA A 53 -5.49 4.77 0.34
CA ALA A 53 -4.30 3.94 0.11
C ALA A 53 -3.20 4.66 -0.69
N ILE A 54 -3.59 5.56 -1.61
CA ILE A 54 -2.64 6.40 -2.36
C ILE A 54 -2.04 7.46 -1.43
N ASP A 55 -2.87 8.10 -0.62
CA ASP A 55 -2.42 9.13 0.32
C ASP A 55 -1.45 8.55 1.36
N GLU A 56 -1.81 7.42 1.98
CA GLU A 56 -0.96 6.70 2.93
C GLU A 56 0.37 6.27 2.30
N LEU A 57 0.36 5.84 1.03
CA LEU A 57 1.58 5.52 0.31
C LEU A 57 2.43 6.77 0.04
N ALA A 58 1.81 7.86 -0.43
CA ALA A 58 2.51 9.09 -0.76
C ALA A 58 3.21 9.66 0.47
N GLU A 59 2.59 9.58 1.65
CA GLU A 59 3.11 10.11 2.90
C GLU A 59 4.11 9.16 3.60
N HIS A 60 4.24 7.93 3.11
CA HIS A 60 5.15 6.94 3.70
C HIS A 60 6.62 7.27 3.43
N GLU A 61 7.39 7.57 4.49
CA GLU A 61 8.80 8.02 4.41
C GLU A 61 9.69 7.19 3.49
N LYS A 62 9.52 5.85 3.52
CA LYS A 62 10.34 4.93 2.73
C LYS A 62 9.87 4.76 1.28
N TYR A 63 8.57 4.88 1.00
CA TYR A 63 7.99 4.39 -0.26
C TYR A 63 7.29 5.48 -1.07
N GLY A 64 6.92 6.62 -0.46
CA GLY A 64 6.20 7.70 -1.15
C GLY A 64 6.96 8.29 -2.33
N HIS A 65 8.29 8.32 -2.28
CA HIS A 65 9.14 8.76 -3.39
C HIS A 65 8.94 7.97 -4.71
N HIS A 66 8.27 6.82 -4.68
CA HIS A 66 7.93 6.07 -5.89
C HIS A 66 6.76 6.68 -6.68
N ILE A 67 5.92 7.50 -6.03
CA ILE A 67 4.72 8.08 -6.63
C ILE A 67 4.65 9.60 -6.49
N ILE A 68 5.56 10.22 -5.73
CA ILE A 68 5.68 11.68 -5.66
C ILE A 68 6.56 12.17 -6.79
N VAL A 69 6.07 13.17 -7.53
CA VAL A 69 6.86 13.88 -8.54
C VAL A 69 7.90 14.76 -7.86
N ALA A 70 9.16 14.63 -8.25
CA ALA A 70 10.22 15.49 -7.75
C ALA A 70 10.03 16.94 -8.22
N ASP A 71 10.41 17.91 -7.40
CA ASP A 71 10.26 19.35 -7.70
C ASP A 71 10.90 19.75 -9.06
N GLU A 72 12.01 19.09 -9.43
CA GLU A 72 12.72 19.33 -10.69
C GLU A 72 11.95 18.86 -11.94
N ASP A 73 11.05 17.90 -11.77
CA ASP A 73 10.27 17.28 -12.84
C ASP A 73 8.83 17.83 -12.93
N LEU A 74 8.43 18.73 -12.02
CA LEU A 74 7.10 19.36 -12.02
C LEU A 74 6.74 20.07 -13.34
N GLY A 75 7.74 20.46 -14.13
CA GLY A 75 7.56 21.05 -15.45
C GLY A 75 6.93 20.11 -16.48
N ASP A 76 7.08 18.80 -16.30
CA ASP A 76 6.50 17.78 -17.18
C ASP A 76 5.02 17.48 -16.87
N TYR A 77 4.53 17.97 -15.71
CA TYR A 77 3.17 17.78 -15.24
C TYR A 77 2.39 19.09 -15.32
N PRO A 78 1.64 19.35 -16.42
CA PRO A 78 0.83 20.55 -16.54
C PRO A 78 -0.26 20.59 -15.46
N ASP A 79 -0.48 21.77 -14.87
CA ASP A 79 -1.35 21.97 -13.70
C ASP A 79 -2.76 21.35 -13.86
N GLU A 80 -3.30 21.36 -15.07
CA GLU A 80 -4.64 20.85 -15.41
C GLU A 80 -4.77 19.31 -15.34
N ASN A 81 -3.65 18.58 -15.34
CA ASN A 81 -3.60 17.12 -15.32
C ASN A 81 -2.94 16.55 -14.06
N ARG A 82 -2.65 17.39 -13.06
CA ARG A 82 -1.99 16.94 -11.83
C ARG A 82 -2.96 16.19 -10.92
N HIS A 83 -2.45 15.11 -10.35
CA HIS A 83 -3.03 14.45 -9.19
C HIS A 83 -2.29 14.92 -7.93
N TYR A 84 -3.01 14.99 -6.81
CA TYR A 84 -2.46 15.50 -5.56
C TYR A 84 -2.73 14.51 -4.43
N SER A 85 -1.76 14.36 -3.53
CA SER A 85 -1.98 13.71 -2.24
C SER A 85 -2.87 14.57 -1.33
N GLY A 86 -3.33 14.00 -0.21
CA GLY A 86 -4.00 14.72 0.87
C GLY A 86 -3.22 15.92 1.42
N THR A 87 -1.89 15.86 1.34
CA THR A 87 -0.95 16.94 1.71
C THR A 87 -0.61 17.92 0.58
N GLY A 88 -1.13 17.70 -0.64
CA GLY A 88 -0.95 18.59 -1.79
C GLY A 88 0.33 18.35 -2.61
N LEU A 89 1.02 17.22 -2.42
CA LEU A 89 2.16 16.82 -3.26
C LEU A 89 1.66 16.32 -4.61
N VAL A 90 2.38 16.63 -5.69
CA VAL A 90 2.01 16.17 -7.04
C VAL A 90 2.37 14.69 -7.18
N LEU A 91 1.42 13.90 -7.68
CA LEU A 91 1.56 12.46 -7.81
C LEU A 91 1.73 12.02 -9.27
N ASP A 92 2.66 11.09 -9.48
CA ASP A 92 2.79 10.27 -10.68
C ASP A 92 2.11 8.92 -10.42
N LEU A 93 1.03 8.66 -11.16
CA LEU A 93 0.23 7.44 -11.03
C LEU A 93 0.28 6.56 -12.30
N ASP A 94 1.10 6.90 -13.29
CA ASP A 94 1.13 6.22 -14.61
C ASP A 94 1.52 4.73 -14.51
N HIS A 95 2.20 4.36 -13.41
CA HIS A 95 2.67 3.01 -13.15
C HIS A 95 2.08 2.39 -11.87
N VAL A 96 1.02 3.00 -11.32
CA VAL A 96 0.39 2.53 -10.08
C VAL A 96 -0.88 1.75 -10.41
N MET A 97 -0.95 0.51 -9.92
CA MET A 97 -2.17 -0.29 -9.94
C MET A 97 -2.56 -0.67 -8.52
N ILE A 98 -3.83 -0.45 -8.18
CA ILE A 98 -4.39 -0.81 -6.88
C ILE A 98 -5.37 -1.95 -7.05
N HIS A 99 -5.11 -3.04 -6.35
CA HIS A 99 -5.88 -4.28 -6.42
C HIS A 99 -6.68 -4.46 -5.13
N GLY A 100 -7.98 -4.66 -5.30
CA GLY A 100 -8.92 -4.88 -4.22
C GLY A 100 -10.34 -4.51 -4.65
N GLN A 101 -11.31 -4.76 -3.78
CA GLN A 101 -12.70 -4.36 -3.99
C GLN A 101 -13.11 -3.30 -2.95
N GLU A 102 -13.58 -2.14 -3.40
CA GLU A 102 -14.15 -1.14 -2.49
C GLU A 102 -15.45 -1.60 -1.83
N GLY A 103 -15.69 -1.11 -0.61
CA GLY A 103 -16.93 -1.35 0.13
C GLY A 103 -17.04 -2.74 0.77
N VAL A 104 -15.99 -3.56 0.77
CA VAL A 104 -15.95 -4.84 1.51
C VAL A 104 -15.03 -4.77 2.72
N LYS A 105 -15.18 -5.72 3.64
CA LYS A 105 -14.42 -5.76 4.90
C LYS A 105 -12.91 -5.98 4.68
N CYS A 106 -12.55 -6.77 3.68
CA CYS A 106 -11.16 -7.07 3.32
C CYS A 106 -11.03 -6.87 1.80
N PRO A 107 -10.62 -5.67 1.34
CA PRO A 107 -10.57 -5.31 -0.07
C PRO A 107 -9.69 -6.25 -0.89
N PHE A 108 -8.49 -6.56 -0.40
CA PHE A 108 -7.57 -7.51 -1.00
C PHE A 108 -7.22 -8.65 -0.03
N PRO A 109 -7.50 -9.92 -0.38
CA PRO A 109 -7.18 -11.06 0.48
C PRO A 109 -5.68 -11.28 0.61
N CYS A 110 -5.15 -11.18 1.83
CA CYS A 110 -3.78 -11.51 2.18
C CYS A 110 -3.69 -12.07 3.61
N ARG A 111 -2.49 -12.48 4.02
CA ARG A 111 -2.17 -12.88 5.39
C ARG A 111 -0.92 -12.18 5.87
N TYR A 112 -0.95 -11.70 7.11
CA TYR A 112 0.16 -11.03 7.79
C TYR A 112 1.02 -12.01 8.56
N PHE A 113 2.31 -11.73 8.55
CA PHE A 113 3.39 -12.47 9.18
C PHE A 113 4.33 -11.48 9.85
N GLY A 114 5.00 -11.93 10.91
CA GLY A 114 5.89 -11.09 11.70
C GLY A 114 6.12 -11.70 13.07
N ASP A 115 7.00 -11.07 13.84
CA ASP A 115 7.27 -11.48 15.22
C ASP A 115 5.98 -11.42 16.06
N GLY A 116 5.70 -12.47 16.82
CA GLY A 116 4.51 -12.57 17.67
C GLY A 116 3.25 -13.09 16.98
N LEU A 117 3.25 -13.28 15.66
CA LEU A 117 2.13 -13.86 14.92
C LEU A 117 2.25 -15.39 14.76
N PRO A 118 1.13 -16.13 14.61
CA PRO A 118 1.13 -17.56 14.28
C PRO A 118 1.90 -17.87 12.99
N GLU A 119 2.42 -19.10 12.86
CA GLU A 119 3.18 -19.53 11.67
C GLU A 119 2.35 -19.53 10.39
N GLU A 120 1.04 -19.78 10.51
CA GLU A 120 0.08 -19.69 9.42
C GLU A 120 -0.26 -18.25 9.02
N GLY A 121 0.18 -17.27 9.81
CA GLY A 121 -0.17 -15.86 9.71
C GLY A 121 -1.60 -15.56 10.18
N VAL A 122 -1.97 -14.28 10.16
CA VAL A 122 -3.33 -13.81 10.48
C VAL A 122 -3.94 -13.09 9.29
N VAL A 123 -5.26 -13.07 9.18
CA VAL A 123 -5.89 -12.17 8.20
C VAL A 123 -5.87 -10.74 8.74
N PRO A 124 -5.81 -9.71 7.86
CA PRO A 124 -5.72 -8.32 8.31
C PRO A 124 -6.81 -7.92 9.32
N THR A 125 -8.04 -8.40 9.14
CA THR A 125 -9.16 -8.08 10.03
C THR A 125 -9.11 -8.72 11.42
N GLU A 126 -8.14 -9.59 11.65
CA GLU A 126 -7.86 -10.26 12.93
C GLU A 126 -6.50 -9.82 13.51
N PHE A 127 -5.78 -8.93 12.82
CA PHE A 127 -4.55 -8.36 13.33
C PHE A 127 -4.89 -7.29 14.38
N GLU A 128 -4.45 -7.52 15.61
CA GLU A 128 -4.54 -6.54 16.69
C GLU A 128 -3.22 -5.75 16.72
N HIS A 129 -3.30 -4.43 16.53
CA HIS A 129 -2.15 -3.58 16.78
C HIS A 129 -1.91 -3.54 18.30
N GLU A 130 -0.84 -4.17 18.77
CA GLU A 130 -0.38 -3.90 20.13
C GLU A 130 0.23 -2.50 20.11
N ASP A 131 -0.49 -1.52 20.68
CA ASP A 131 0.05 -0.20 21.00
C ASP A 131 1.24 -0.38 21.97
N ILE A 132 2.44 -0.50 21.43
CA ILE A 132 3.66 -0.44 22.23
C ILE A 132 3.99 1.04 22.43
N GLU A 133 3.55 1.60 23.57
CA GLU A 133 4.00 2.90 24.09
C GLU A 133 5.53 2.98 24.25
#